data_AF-A0A843G8J8-F1
#
_entry.id   AF-A0A843G8J8-F1
#
_cell.length_a   1.000
_cell.length_b   1.000
_cell.length_c   1.000
_cell.angle_alpha   90.00
_cell.angle_beta   90.00
_cell.angle_gamma   90.00
#
_symmetry.space_group_name_H-M   'P 1'
#
loop_
_entity.id
_entity.type
_entity.pdbx_description
1 polymer ?
#
loop_
_entity_poly.entity_id
_entity_poly.type
_entity_poly.pdbx_seq_one_letter_code
_entity_poly.pdbx_strand_id
1 'polypeptide(L)'
;VKDGVPYFRMQNKSYQVENGNLKALGAALASSGAVALYHVEEITPEYKSADIANADDKITITAEDIVNTREKLSTAEGYADLVCLGCPHASLEEVKEVAEIVKGKKIKNELWVCTSINIKEAAKRLGYLDAIEQAGGKICCDTCMVVAPIEQMGYEVIGVNSAKAANYVPSMCGLKVIYNDIENLIDFE
;
A
#
# COMPACT_ATOMS: atom_id res chain seq x y z
N VAL A 1 -5.96 -11.29 -17.12
CA VAL A 1 -6.96 -10.48 -17.86
C VAL A 1 -6.65 -10.34 -19.35
N LYS A 2 -5.56 -10.93 -19.89
CA LYS A 2 -5.14 -10.71 -21.30
C LYS A 2 -5.22 -9.21 -21.64
N ASP A 3 -5.91 -8.85 -22.73
CA ASP A 3 -6.09 -7.47 -23.18
C ASP A 3 -7.41 -6.83 -22.70
N GLY A 4 -8.16 -7.50 -21.84
CA GLY A 4 -9.43 -7.02 -21.29
C GLY A 4 -9.27 -6.01 -20.16
N VAL A 5 -10.28 -5.16 -19.97
CA VAL A 5 -10.36 -4.18 -18.87
C VAL A 5 -11.26 -4.74 -17.76
N PRO A 6 -10.73 -5.03 -16.55
CA PRO A 6 -11.55 -5.53 -15.45
C PRO A 6 -12.67 -4.56 -15.08
N TYR A 7 -13.84 -5.12 -14.76
CA TYR A 7 -14.98 -4.39 -14.23
C TYR A 7 -15.32 -4.90 -12.82
N PHE A 8 -15.27 -4.01 -11.83
CA PHE A 8 -15.54 -4.34 -10.43
C PHE A 8 -16.96 -3.91 -10.03
N ARG A 9 -17.70 -4.87 -9.44
CA ARG A 9 -18.95 -4.61 -8.73
C ARG A 9 -18.77 -4.88 -7.24
N MET A 10 -18.77 -3.82 -6.44
CA MET A 10 -18.64 -3.92 -4.99
C MET A 10 -19.98 -4.34 -4.36
N GLN A 11 -20.01 -5.51 -3.70
CA GLN A 11 -21.22 -6.03 -3.06
C GLN A 11 -21.42 -5.49 -1.63
N ASN A 12 -20.33 -5.10 -0.96
CA ASN A 12 -20.39 -4.59 0.41
C ASN A 12 -20.74 -3.09 0.40
N LYS A 13 -22.04 -2.79 0.48
CA LYS A 13 -22.57 -1.41 0.49
C LYS A 13 -22.18 -0.60 1.74
N SER A 14 -21.70 -1.25 2.80
CA SER A 14 -21.29 -0.57 4.03
C SER A 14 -19.88 0.01 3.94
N TYR A 15 -19.09 -0.41 2.94
CA TYR A 15 -17.74 0.09 2.72
C TYR A 15 -17.78 1.31 1.80
N GLN A 16 -17.33 2.46 2.29
CA GLN A 16 -17.18 3.64 1.44
C GLN A 16 -15.93 3.49 0.58
N VAL A 17 -16.11 3.58 -0.74
CA VAL A 17 -15.00 3.53 -1.69
C VAL A 17 -14.34 4.90 -1.71
N GLU A 18 -13.15 5.00 -1.12
CA GLU A 18 -12.36 6.22 -1.11
C GLU A 18 -11.25 6.19 -2.17
N ASN A 19 -10.76 7.37 -2.56
CA ASN A 19 -9.68 7.49 -3.54
C ASN A 19 -8.42 6.72 -3.13
N GLY A 20 -8.10 6.66 -1.83
CA GLY A 20 -6.98 5.87 -1.31
C GLY A 20 -7.12 4.38 -1.62
N ASN A 21 -8.32 3.82 -1.44
CA ASN A 21 -8.57 2.40 -1.70
C ASN A 21 -8.48 2.08 -3.19
N LEU A 22 -9.00 2.97 -4.05
CA LEU A 22 -8.89 2.84 -5.51
C LEU A 22 -7.43 2.95 -5.97
N LYS A 23 -6.67 3.90 -5.41
CA LYS A 23 -5.23 4.04 -5.66
C LYS A 23 -4.48 2.74 -5.32
N ALA A 24 -4.75 2.15 -4.16
CA ALA A 24 -4.15 0.90 -3.73
C ALA A 24 -4.54 -0.27 -4.66
N LEU A 25 -5.82 -0.39 -5.02
CA LEU A 25 -6.31 -1.42 -5.95
C LEU A 25 -5.62 -1.32 -7.31
N GLY A 26 -5.59 -0.12 -7.91
CA GLY A 26 -4.93 0.10 -9.20
C GLY A 26 -3.44 -0.24 -9.17
N ALA A 27 -2.75 0.14 -8.09
CA ALA A 27 -1.34 -0.19 -7.90
C ALA A 27 -1.10 -1.71 -7.76
N ALA A 28 -1.96 -2.41 -7.02
CA ALA A 28 -1.89 -3.86 -6.88
C ALA A 28 -2.12 -4.57 -8.22
N LEU A 29 -3.15 -4.14 -8.97
CA LEU A 29 -3.49 -4.67 -10.31
C LEU A 29 -2.34 -4.48 -11.31
N ALA A 30 -1.75 -3.28 -11.34
CA ALA A 30 -0.60 -3.01 -12.20
C ALA A 30 0.62 -3.87 -11.84
N SER A 31 0.91 -4.03 -10.54
CA SER A 31 2.10 -4.75 -10.08
C SER A 31 2.03 -6.28 -10.22
N SER A 32 0.84 -6.86 -10.04
CA SER A 32 0.65 -8.32 -10.03
C SER A 32 0.23 -8.88 -11.39
N GLY A 33 -0.45 -8.07 -12.22
CA GLY A 33 -1.10 -8.54 -13.43
C GLY A 33 -0.92 -7.66 -14.66
N ALA A 34 -0.07 -6.62 -14.60
CA ALA A 34 0.14 -5.65 -15.67
C ALA A 34 -1.16 -5.00 -16.21
N VAL A 35 -2.16 -4.85 -15.33
CA VAL A 35 -3.45 -4.25 -15.69
C VAL A 35 -3.29 -2.73 -15.72
N ALA A 36 -3.52 -2.12 -16.89
CA ALA A 36 -3.37 -0.69 -17.10
C ALA A 36 -4.60 0.14 -16.70
N LEU A 37 -5.80 -0.45 -16.78
CA LEU A 37 -7.08 0.22 -16.56
C LEU A 37 -8.07 -0.74 -15.92
N TYR A 38 -9.00 -0.22 -15.13
CA TYR A 38 -10.15 -0.95 -14.61
C TYR A 38 -11.33 0.00 -14.44
N HIS A 39 -12.53 -0.56 -14.40
CA HIS A 39 -13.77 0.16 -14.11
C HIS A 39 -14.35 -0.29 -12.78
N VAL A 40 -15.00 0.63 -12.07
CA VAL A 40 -15.75 0.34 -10.84
C VAL A 40 -17.16 0.88 -11.01
N GLU A 41 -18.15 0.00 -10.87
CA GLU A 41 -19.58 0.32 -11.00
C GLU A 41 -19.94 1.52 -10.12
N GLU A 42 -20.66 2.50 -10.69
CA GLU A 42 -21.10 3.75 -10.04
C GLU A 42 -19.99 4.71 -9.57
N ILE A 43 -18.71 4.39 -9.81
CA ILE A 43 -17.56 5.20 -9.36
C ILE A 43 -16.78 5.76 -10.55
N THR A 44 -16.32 4.90 -11.47
CA THR A 44 -15.58 5.37 -12.65
C THR A 44 -16.55 5.93 -13.68
N PRO A 45 -16.33 7.14 -14.26
CA PRO A 45 -17.28 7.77 -15.18
C PRO A 45 -17.75 6.88 -16.34
N GLU A 46 -16.86 6.05 -16.87
CA GLU A 46 -17.09 5.19 -18.03
C GLU A 46 -17.83 3.89 -17.70
N TYR A 47 -18.20 3.63 -16.43
CA TYR A 47 -18.73 2.32 -16.01
C TYR A 47 -19.95 1.85 -16.84
N LYS A 48 -20.82 2.77 -17.26
CA LYS A 48 -22.00 2.45 -18.10
C LYS A 48 -21.65 2.04 -19.53
N SER A 49 -20.47 2.43 -19.99
CA SER A 49 -19.97 2.13 -21.34
C SER A 49 -19.13 0.86 -21.38
N ALA A 50 -18.85 0.25 -20.21
CA ALA A 50 -18.15 -1.02 -20.14
C ALA A 50 -19.03 -2.14 -20.70
N ASP A 51 -18.48 -2.97 -21.59
CA ASP A 51 -19.19 -4.09 -22.21
C ASP A 51 -19.23 -5.31 -21.27
N ILE A 52 -19.98 -5.19 -20.18
CA ILE A 52 -20.09 -6.25 -19.15
C ILE A 52 -20.84 -7.48 -19.69
N ALA A 53 -21.73 -7.29 -20.67
CA ALA A 53 -22.56 -8.37 -21.22
C ALA A 53 -21.73 -9.39 -22.01
N ASN A 54 -20.65 -8.94 -22.65
CA ASN A 54 -19.72 -9.78 -23.40
C ASN A 54 -18.44 -10.09 -22.60
N ALA A 55 -18.45 -9.95 -21.27
CA ALA A 55 -17.30 -10.32 -20.46
C ALA A 55 -17.04 -11.83 -20.52
N ASP A 56 -15.85 -12.22 -20.98
CA ASP A 56 -15.44 -13.62 -21.13
C ASP A 56 -15.37 -14.37 -19.80
N ASP A 57 -14.98 -13.67 -18.72
CA ASP A 57 -14.74 -14.23 -17.40
C ASP A 57 -15.51 -13.46 -16.32
N LYS A 58 -16.11 -14.21 -15.38
CA LYS A 58 -16.75 -13.65 -14.18
C LYS A 58 -16.24 -14.36 -12.92
N ILE A 59 -15.69 -13.58 -12.01
CA ILE A 59 -15.10 -14.07 -10.76
C ILE A 59 -15.78 -13.35 -9.59
N THR A 60 -16.07 -14.11 -8.53
CA THR A 60 -16.52 -13.57 -7.24
C THR A 60 -15.34 -13.62 -6.28
N ILE A 61 -14.96 -12.47 -5.71
CA ILE A 61 -13.93 -12.39 -4.69
C ILE A 61 -14.59 -12.49 -3.31
N THR A 62 -14.15 -13.46 -2.52
CA THR A 62 -14.62 -13.73 -1.16
C THR A 62 -13.67 -13.13 -0.12
N ALA A 63 -14.11 -13.09 1.14
CA ALA A 63 -13.23 -12.71 2.25
C ALA A 63 -12.07 -13.69 2.43
N GLU A 64 -12.31 -14.98 2.17
CA GLU A 64 -11.27 -16.03 2.21
C GLU A 64 -10.20 -15.79 1.15
N ASP A 65 -10.58 -15.38 -0.06
CA ASP A 65 -9.62 -15.02 -1.12
C ASP A 65 -8.69 -13.88 -0.68
N ILE A 66 -9.23 -12.90 0.04
CA ILE A 66 -8.44 -11.76 0.57
C ILE A 66 -7.43 -12.25 1.60
N VAL A 67 -7.86 -13.06 2.58
CA VAL A 67 -6.98 -13.62 3.62
C VAL A 67 -5.88 -14.47 2.99
N ASN A 68 -6.26 -15.43 2.14
CA ASN A 68 -5.32 -16.30 1.43
C ASN A 68 -4.31 -15.51 0.59
N THR A 69 -4.73 -14.40 -0.01
CA THR A 69 -3.83 -13.54 -0.78
C THR A 69 -2.88 -12.75 0.12
N ARG A 70 -3.34 -12.26 1.28
CA ARG A 70 -2.48 -11.57 2.26
C ARG A 70 -1.38 -12.48 2.78
N GLU A 71 -1.72 -13.73 3.08
CA GLU A 71 -0.75 -14.75 3.52
C GLU A 71 0.28 -15.04 2.42
N LYS A 72 -0.15 -15.24 1.17
CA LYS A 72 0.75 -15.50 0.04
C LYS A 72 1.70 -14.33 -0.28
N LEU A 73 1.28 -13.10 -0.02
CA LEU A 73 2.08 -11.90 -0.25
C LEU A 73 3.15 -11.70 0.84
N SER A 74 3.04 -12.37 1.99
CA SER A 74 4.05 -12.36 3.03
C SER A 74 5.03 -13.51 2.81
N THR A 75 6.33 -13.22 2.84
CA THR A 75 7.41 -14.23 2.76
C THR A 75 8.14 -14.43 4.08
N ALA A 76 7.74 -13.69 5.12
CA ALA A 76 8.17 -13.85 6.50
C ALA A 76 7.01 -13.55 7.46
N GLU A 77 7.24 -13.87 8.73
CA GLU A 77 6.35 -13.57 9.84
C GLU A 77 7.17 -12.94 10.99
N GLY A 78 6.48 -12.30 11.92
CA GLY A 78 7.10 -11.72 13.11
C GLY A 78 7.56 -10.28 12.90
N TYR A 79 8.85 -10.04 13.11
CA TYR A 79 9.41 -8.69 13.18
C TYR A 79 9.94 -8.20 11.84
N ALA A 80 9.59 -6.97 11.46
CA ALA A 80 10.22 -6.24 10.37
C ALA A 80 11.29 -5.29 10.92
N ASP A 81 12.51 -5.35 10.40
CA ASP A 81 13.57 -4.41 10.79
C ASP A 81 13.38 -3.02 10.16
N LEU A 82 12.76 -2.96 8.98
CA LEU A 82 12.32 -1.76 8.30
C LEU A 82 10.83 -1.84 7.95
N VAL A 83 10.04 -0.88 8.40
CA VAL A 83 8.67 -0.66 7.94
C VAL A 83 8.67 0.43 6.88
N CYS A 84 8.19 0.11 5.68
CA CYS A 84 8.20 0.98 4.53
C CYS A 84 6.78 1.19 4.00
N LEU A 85 6.27 2.41 4.12
CA LEU A 85 4.93 2.81 3.74
C LEU A 85 4.95 3.75 2.54
N GLY A 86 3.87 3.79 1.76
CA GLY A 86 3.75 4.69 0.61
C GLY A 86 4.32 4.13 -0.70
N CYS A 87 3.83 2.94 -1.11
CA CYS A 87 4.08 2.39 -2.44
C CYS A 87 2.76 1.92 -3.08
N PRO A 88 1.99 2.77 -3.80
CA PRO A 88 2.35 4.08 -4.35
C PRO A 88 2.46 5.14 -3.26
N HIS A 89 3.11 6.27 -3.59
CA HIS A 89 3.41 7.34 -2.63
C HIS A 89 2.21 7.71 -1.74
N ALA A 90 2.53 7.90 -0.46
CA ALA A 90 1.54 8.17 0.56
C ALA A 90 0.83 9.50 0.26
N SER A 91 -0.50 9.54 0.37
CA SER A 91 -1.27 10.78 0.36
C SER A 91 -1.14 11.50 1.71
N LEU A 92 -1.69 12.71 1.81
CA LEU A 92 -1.66 13.44 3.07
C LEU A 92 -2.48 12.73 4.17
N GLU A 93 -3.58 12.09 3.78
CA GLU A 93 -4.45 11.32 4.67
C GLU A 93 -3.74 10.09 5.22
N GLU A 94 -2.99 9.36 4.38
CA GLU A 94 -2.20 8.20 4.83
C GLU A 94 -1.02 8.64 5.71
N VAL A 95 -0.37 9.79 5.41
CA VAL A 95 0.66 10.36 6.30
C VAL A 95 0.05 10.77 7.66
N LYS A 96 -1.16 11.33 7.66
CA LYS A 96 -1.90 11.65 8.88
C LYS A 96 -2.17 10.40 9.71
N GLU A 97 -2.65 9.33 9.10
CA GLU A 97 -2.93 8.04 9.76
C GLU A 97 -1.68 7.50 10.48
N VAL A 98 -0.54 7.48 9.77
CA VAL A 98 0.75 7.08 10.38
C VAL A 98 1.10 8.00 11.56
N ALA A 99 0.97 9.31 11.39
CA ALA A 99 1.25 10.28 12.45
C ALA A 99 0.35 10.06 13.68
N GLU A 100 -0.92 9.71 13.51
CA GLU A 100 -1.86 9.41 14.59
C GLU A 100 -1.48 8.11 15.32
N ILE A 101 -1.07 7.07 14.59
CA ILE A 101 -0.64 5.79 15.15
C ILE A 101 0.59 5.94 16.05
N VAL A 102 1.57 6.74 15.62
CA VAL A 102 2.88 6.88 16.30
C VAL A 102 2.95 8.03 17.31
N LYS A 103 1.93 8.90 17.36
CA LYS A 103 1.94 10.11 18.19
C LYS A 103 2.23 9.81 19.66
N GLY A 104 3.28 10.44 20.19
CA GLY A 104 3.66 10.32 21.61
C GLY A 104 4.28 8.97 21.99
N LYS A 105 4.63 8.12 21.02
CA LYS A 105 5.27 6.83 21.21
C LYS A 105 6.71 6.85 20.66
N LYS A 106 7.47 5.80 20.92
CA LYS A 106 8.78 5.54 20.30
C LYS A 106 8.71 4.24 19.53
N ILE A 107 9.07 4.28 18.25
CA ILE A 107 9.08 3.09 17.41
C ILE A 107 10.37 2.30 17.64
N LYS A 108 10.26 0.98 17.60
CA LYS A 108 11.40 0.06 17.70
C LYS A 108 11.96 -0.29 16.31
N ASN A 109 11.10 -0.37 15.30
CA ASN A 109 11.52 -0.58 13.91
C ASN A 109 12.16 0.69 13.34
N GLU A 110 12.88 0.57 12.22
CA GLU A 110 13.05 1.71 11.33
C GLU A 110 11.74 1.94 10.56
N LEU A 111 11.24 3.18 10.48
CA LEU A 111 10.01 3.52 9.74
C LEU A 111 10.28 4.55 8.66
N TRP A 112 9.99 4.22 7.41
CA TRP A 112 10.03 5.14 6.28
C TRP A 112 8.65 5.33 5.67
N VAL A 113 8.23 6.58 5.52
CA VAL A 113 7.02 6.97 4.80
C VAL A 113 7.44 7.66 3.50
N CYS A 114 7.27 6.96 2.37
CA CYS A 114 7.58 7.47 1.04
C CYS A 114 6.42 8.31 0.50
N THR A 115 6.67 9.57 0.17
CA THR A 115 5.66 10.50 -0.37
C THR A 115 6.28 11.51 -1.34
N SER A 116 5.49 12.45 -1.85
CA SER A 116 6.00 13.58 -2.65
C SER A 116 6.45 14.75 -1.77
N ILE A 117 7.33 15.61 -2.29
CA ILE A 117 7.75 16.82 -1.57
C ILE A 117 6.56 17.72 -1.16
N ASN A 118 5.55 17.84 -2.02
CA ASN A 118 4.37 18.67 -1.75
C ASN A 118 3.57 18.14 -0.54
N ILE A 119 3.44 16.81 -0.44
CA ILE A 119 2.75 16.18 0.69
C ILE A 119 3.57 16.29 1.96
N LYS A 120 4.91 16.15 1.90
CA LYS A 120 5.77 16.39 3.06
C LYS A 120 5.64 17.81 3.60
N GLU A 121 5.63 18.82 2.73
CA GLU A 121 5.45 20.22 3.15
C GLU A 121 4.06 20.47 3.76
N ALA A 122 3.00 19.86 3.21
CA ALA A 122 1.67 19.92 3.80
C ALA A 122 1.63 19.22 5.18
N ALA A 123 2.20 18.02 5.28
CA ALA A 123 2.29 17.24 6.52
C ALA A 123 3.07 18.00 7.61
N LYS A 124 4.13 18.72 7.23
CA LYS A 124 4.88 19.60 8.13
C LYS A 124 4.02 20.71 8.68
N ARG A 125 3.27 21.43 7.84
CA ARG A 125 2.38 22.52 8.27
C ARG A 125 1.29 22.05 9.23
N LEU A 126 0.87 20.79 9.13
CA LEU A 126 -0.14 20.17 9.97
C LEU A 126 0.43 19.46 11.21
N GLY A 127 1.77 19.42 11.38
CA GLY A 127 2.45 18.77 12.50
C GLY A 127 2.55 17.24 12.40
N TYR A 128 2.17 16.64 11.27
CA TYR A 128 2.27 15.19 11.06
C TYR A 128 3.72 14.75 10.88
N LEU A 129 4.54 15.57 10.19
CA LEU A 129 5.98 15.31 10.06
C LEU A 129 6.64 15.24 11.45
N ASP A 130 6.36 16.23 12.29
CA ASP A 130 6.94 16.31 13.64
C ASP A 130 6.55 15.10 14.50
N ALA A 131 5.29 14.65 14.42
CA ALA A 131 4.84 13.46 15.14
C ALA A 131 5.57 12.19 14.70
N ILE A 132 5.78 12.02 13.39
CA ILE A 132 6.50 10.86 12.83
C ILE A 132 7.98 10.90 13.20
N GLU A 133 8.64 12.05 13.04
CA GLU A 133 10.07 12.22 13.37
C GLU A 133 10.33 12.09 14.88
N GLN A 134 9.45 12.63 15.73
CA GLN A 134 9.56 12.48 17.18
C GLN A 134 9.41 11.03 17.62
N ALA A 135 8.61 10.22 16.91
CA ALA A 135 8.49 8.80 17.19
C ALA A 135 9.73 8.00 16.77
N GLY A 136 10.56 8.55 15.87
CA GLY A 136 11.75 7.90 15.30
C GLY A 136 11.63 7.57 13.81
N GLY A 137 10.50 7.89 13.16
CA GLY A 137 10.26 7.64 11.75
C GLY A 137 10.88 8.69 10.83
N LYS A 138 10.91 8.38 9.53
CA LYS A 138 11.48 9.22 8.46
C LYS A 138 10.46 9.41 7.34
N ILE A 139 10.37 10.63 6.81
CA ILE A 139 9.61 10.89 5.57
C ILE A 139 10.57 11.08 4.40
N CYS A 140 10.52 10.13 3.47
CA CYS A 140 11.33 10.07 2.25
C CYS A 140 10.55 10.67 1.08
N CYS A 141 11.14 11.65 0.38
CA CYS A 141 10.45 12.34 -0.72
C CYS A 141 10.93 11.88 -2.08
N ASP A 142 10.00 11.83 -3.04
CA ASP A 142 10.24 11.70 -4.48
C ASP A 142 11.10 10.48 -4.86
N THR A 143 11.07 9.45 -4.02
CA THR A 143 11.73 8.15 -4.22
C THR A 143 10.85 7.02 -3.72
N CYS A 144 11.07 5.81 -4.25
CA CYS A 144 10.35 4.61 -3.84
C CYS A 144 11.31 3.65 -3.13
N MET A 145 10.85 3.00 -2.07
CA MET A 145 11.58 1.94 -1.37
C MET A 145 12.13 0.85 -2.30
N VAL A 146 11.42 0.52 -3.37
CA VAL A 146 11.79 -0.56 -4.32
C VAL A 146 13.01 -0.19 -5.18
N VAL A 147 13.30 1.10 -5.36
CA VAL A 147 14.45 1.58 -6.15
C VAL A 147 15.56 2.16 -5.27
N ALA A 148 15.32 2.30 -3.97
CA ALA A 148 16.38 2.55 -3.02
C ALA A 148 17.20 1.26 -2.84
N PRO A 149 18.53 1.35 -2.64
CA PRO A 149 19.39 0.18 -2.46
C PRO A 149 19.23 -0.42 -1.05
N ILE A 150 17.99 -0.73 -0.64
CA ILE A 150 17.64 -1.19 0.71
C ILE A 150 18.34 -2.51 1.07
N GLU A 151 18.63 -3.34 0.08
CA GLU A 151 19.38 -4.59 0.22
C GLU A 151 20.84 -4.37 0.61
N GLN A 152 21.38 -3.17 0.39
CA GLN A 152 22.74 -2.78 0.75
C GLN A 152 22.80 -2.07 2.11
N MET A 153 21.65 -1.87 2.76
CA MET A 153 21.53 -1.10 4.00
C MET A 153 21.46 -1.97 5.27
N GLY A 154 21.55 -3.30 5.11
CA GLY A 154 21.60 -4.25 6.22
C GLY A 154 20.23 -4.67 6.77
N TYR A 155 19.14 -4.39 6.04
CA TYR A 155 17.80 -4.88 6.34
C TYR A 155 17.59 -6.28 5.76
N GLU A 156 16.87 -7.15 6.48
CA GLU A 156 16.53 -8.51 6.08
C GLU A 156 15.03 -8.70 5.85
N VAL A 157 14.18 -8.05 6.66
CA VAL A 157 12.72 -8.24 6.66
C VAL A 157 12.01 -6.89 6.63
N ILE A 158 11.37 -6.58 5.51
CA ILE A 158 10.63 -5.32 5.35
C ILE A 158 9.12 -5.51 5.62
N GLY A 159 8.54 -4.63 6.43
CA GLY A 159 7.11 -4.52 6.66
C GLY A 159 6.49 -3.55 5.67
N VAL A 160 5.43 -3.94 4.96
CA VAL A 160 4.75 -3.08 3.98
C VAL A 160 3.23 -3.20 4.12
N ASN A 161 2.52 -2.09 3.90
CA ASN A 161 1.05 -2.06 3.87
C ASN A 161 0.47 -2.04 2.44
N SER A 162 1.29 -2.40 1.45
CA SER A 162 0.90 -2.38 0.04
C SER A 162 1.20 -3.68 -0.67
N ALA A 163 0.19 -4.23 -1.34
CA ALA A 163 0.36 -5.37 -2.24
C ALA A 163 1.36 -5.09 -3.38
N LYS A 164 1.47 -3.85 -3.85
CA LYS A 164 2.47 -3.47 -4.86
C LYS A 164 3.89 -3.62 -4.33
N ALA A 165 4.13 -3.14 -3.11
CA ALA A 165 5.43 -3.33 -2.46
C ALA A 165 5.69 -4.81 -2.17
N ALA A 166 4.70 -5.53 -1.66
CA ALA A 166 4.82 -6.96 -1.35
C ALA A 166 5.18 -7.82 -2.58
N ASN A 167 4.71 -7.45 -3.77
CA ASN A 167 5.10 -8.11 -5.02
C ASN A 167 6.53 -7.77 -5.47
N TYR A 168 6.94 -6.51 -5.34
CA TYR A 168 8.22 -6.05 -5.89
C TYR A 168 9.41 -6.29 -4.97
N VAL A 169 9.26 -6.14 -3.66
CA VAL A 169 10.38 -6.28 -2.72
C VAL A 169 11.10 -7.62 -2.88
N PRO A 170 10.41 -8.79 -2.86
CA PRO A 170 11.12 -10.06 -2.96
C PRO A 170 11.82 -10.26 -4.31
N SER A 171 11.22 -9.77 -5.40
CA SER A 171 11.71 -9.99 -6.75
C SER A 171 12.77 -8.97 -7.20
N MET A 172 12.71 -7.74 -6.71
CA MET A 172 13.60 -6.64 -7.11
C MET A 172 14.68 -6.33 -6.09
N CYS A 173 14.39 -6.47 -4.79
CA CYS A 173 15.33 -6.17 -3.71
C CYS A 173 15.89 -7.45 -3.06
N GLY A 174 15.27 -8.62 -3.28
CA GLY A 174 15.73 -9.88 -2.69
C GLY A 174 15.51 -10.01 -1.19
N LEU A 175 14.68 -9.14 -0.60
CA LEU A 175 14.38 -9.12 0.84
C LEU A 175 13.10 -9.90 1.16
N LYS A 176 12.99 -10.35 2.41
CA LYS A 176 11.74 -10.93 2.92
C LYS A 176 10.75 -9.82 3.21
N VAL A 177 9.45 -10.12 3.06
CA VAL A 177 8.39 -9.13 3.26
C VAL A 177 7.31 -9.64 4.20
N ILE A 178 6.82 -8.74 5.06
CA ILE A 178 5.62 -8.92 5.87
C ILE A 178 4.58 -7.94 5.33
N TYR A 179 3.48 -8.45 4.76
CA TYR A 179 2.38 -7.64 4.26
C TYR A 179 1.25 -7.58 5.29
N ASN A 180 1.09 -6.44 5.95
CA ASN A 180 0.08 -6.29 7.00
C ASN A 180 -0.46 -4.85 7.11
N ASP A 181 -1.44 -4.67 7.98
CA ASP A 181 -1.94 -3.34 8.35
C ASP A 181 -0.89 -2.62 9.21
N ILE A 182 -0.87 -1.29 9.15
CA ILE A 182 0.23 -0.46 9.69
C ILE A 182 0.45 -0.73 11.18
N GLU A 183 -0.63 -0.88 11.93
CA GLU A 183 -0.64 -1.12 13.37
C GLU A 183 -0.02 -2.46 13.76
N ASN A 184 -0.02 -3.43 12.84
CA ASN A 184 0.58 -4.75 13.05
C ASN A 184 2.03 -4.82 12.56
N LEU A 185 2.52 -3.76 11.90
CA LEU A 185 3.90 -3.67 11.40
C LEU A 185 4.80 -2.86 12.34
N ILE A 186 4.24 -1.87 13.04
CA ILE A 186 4.99 -0.97 13.90
C ILE A 186 4.99 -1.49 15.34
N ASP A 187 6.16 -1.92 15.79
CA ASP A 187 6.48 -2.19 17.18
C ASP A 187 6.91 -0.92 17.90
N PHE A 188 6.51 -0.78 19.16
CA PHE A 188 6.88 0.34 20.03
C PHE A 188 7.83 -0.12 21.15
N GLU A 189 8.62 0.81 21.69
CA GLU A 189 9.47 0.61 22.89
C GLU A 189 8.66 0.37 24.17
#